data_AF-A0A2V7QLR2-F1
#
_entry.id   AF-A0A2V7QLR2-F1
#
_cell.length_a   1.000
_cell.length_b   1.000
_cell.length_c   1.000
_cell.angle_alpha   90.00
_cell.angle_beta   90.00
_cell.angle_gamma   90.00
#
_symmetry.space_group_name_H-M   'P 1'
#
loop_
_entity.id
_entity.type
_entity.pdbx_description
1 polymer ?
#
loop_
_entity_poly.entity_id
_entity_poly.type
_entity_poly.pdbx_seq_one_letter_code
_entity_poly.pdbx_strand_id
1 'polypeptide(L)'
;MGPSGRAAHGRIPAMIKSVRGTVRLLISGVALLWWTTAASGQVVTVVHNVNLRPDPSREYPSIRVLTPAEPPLSLLESSPESGYYHVRTSAGEEGYVWGGYVQVSVAPAAPTAPLPTGPGVPGSTSMVGCGDSLWQHVYHPSRLLVQQDCVTVTGVIVDATAGQAHHQPDGVRHEADGDTHGWLQVDSQFVDLINAGNRSDEGGNLVFEIVCHYTVTQSDAQPACAGFTDHTPIPPPGTHVAITGTLVQEKNHKQWNEIHPVSRIEAR
;
A
#
# COMPACT_ATOMS: atom_id res chain seq x y z
N MET A 1 3.41 79.19 38.91
CA MET A 1 4.75 79.58 39.40
C MET A 1 5.44 78.33 39.94
N GLY A 2 6.44 77.81 39.23
CA GLY A 2 7.42 76.88 39.81
C GLY A 2 8.38 77.66 40.72
N PRO A 3 9.08 77.00 41.66
CA PRO A 3 10.40 76.43 41.34
C PRO A 3 10.64 75.06 42.04
N SER A 4 11.39 74.10 41.48
CA SER A 4 12.86 74.01 41.36
C SER A 4 13.63 74.12 42.68
N GLY A 5 14.27 73.03 43.14
CA GLY A 5 15.19 73.03 44.28
C GLY A 5 15.76 71.65 44.63
N ARG A 6 17.09 71.53 44.59
CA ARG A 6 17.95 70.32 44.64
C ARG A 6 18.44 69.94 46.06
N ALA A 7 18.89 68.67 46.17
CA ALA A 7 19.99 68.12 47.00
C ALA A 7 19.71 67.95 48.52
N ALA A 8 20.24 66.99 49.29
CA ALA A 8 21.44 66.16 49.21
C ALA A 8 21.39 64.98 50.25
N HIS A 9 22.02 63.86 49.89
CA HIS A 9 22.89 62.97 50.69
C HIS A 9 22.39 62.20 51.93
N GLY A 10 22.31 60.87 51.79
CA GLY A 10 22.41 59.88 52.87
C GLY A 10 22.93 58.54 52.32
N ARG A 11 24.00 58.01 52.93
CA ARG A 11 24.80 56.84 52.50
C ARG A 11 24.11 55.47 52.79
N ILE A 12 24.40 54.53 51.88
CA ILE A 12 24.26 53.04 51.81
C ILE A 12 25.05 52.34 52.97
N PRO A 13 24.87 51.05 53.41
CA PRO A 13 24.40 49.79 52.76
C PRO A 13 23.34 48.97 53.54
N ALA A 14 22.67 47.93 53.03
CA ALA A 14 23.16 46.69 52.39
C ALA A 14 22.13 46.16 51.37
N MET A 15 22.51 45.87 50.12
CA MET A 15 23.05 44.60 49.60
C MET A 15 22.25 43.34 50.01
N ILE A 16 21.44 42.84 49.07
CA ILE A 16 21.47 41.49 48.43
C ILE A 16 20.79 41.70 47.06
N LYS A 17 21.54 41.91 45.97
CA LYS A 17 21.81 40.95 44.86
C LYS A 17 20.59 40.03 44.57
N SER A 18 19.92 40.07 43.42
CA SER A 18 20.48 39.81 42.10
C SER A 18 19.42 40.09 41.00
N VAL A 19 19.86 40.75 39.94
CA VAL A 19 19.19 40.84 38.63
C VAL A 19 19.65 39.66 37.78
N ARG A 20 18.72 39.07 37.00
CA ARG A 20 18.87 38.45 35.65
C ARG A 20 17.59 37.65 35.40
N GLY A 21 16.79 37.89 34.36
CA GLY A 21 17.20 37.99 32.96
C GLY A 21 17.09 36.60 32.32
N THR A 22 15.94 36.35 31.68
CA THR A 22 15.66 35.40 30.57
C THR A 22 16.29 34.01 30.58
N VAL A 23 15.46 32.94 30.60
CA VAL A 23 15.64 31.75 29.74
C VAL A 23 14.25 31.17 29.42
N ARG A 24 13.92 31.08 28.13
CA ARG A 24 12.82 30.25 27.60
C ARG A 24 13.22 28.79 27.76
N LEU A 25 12.34 27.96 28.33
CA LEU A 25 12.45 26.50 28.17
C LEU A 25 11.13 25.98 27.58
N LEU A 26 11.15 25.80 26.27
CA LEU A 26 10.20 24.96 25.53
C LEU A 26 10.50 23.52 25.94
N ILE A 27 9.56 22.85 26.63
CA ILE A 27 9.59 21.40 26.79
C ILE A 27 8.46 20.83 25.96
N SER A 28 8.86 20.26 24.84
CA SER A 28 8.07 19.41 23.96
C SER A 28 7.52 18.21 24.73
N GLY A 29 6.20 18.06 24.77
CA GLY A 29 5.54 16.81 25.15
C GLY A 29 5.25 15.99 23.90
N VAL A 30 6.14 15.07 23.56
CA VAL A 30 5.90 14.06 22.50
C VAL A 30 5.01 12.98 23.11
N ALA A 31 3.74 12.96 22.75
CA ALA A 31 2.88 11.80 22.97
C ALA A 31 3.15 10.78 21.86
N LEU A 32 3.91 9.72 22.17
CA LEU A 32 4.03 8.55 21.30
C LEU A 32 2.71 7.77 21.33
N LEU A 33 1.87 7.99 20.33
CA LEU A 33 0.77 7.06 20.01
C LEU A 33 1.35 5.94 19.17
N TRP A 34 1.45 4.76 19.78
CA TRP A 34 1.86 3.53 19.13
C TRP A 34 0.74 3.12 18.16
N TRP A 35 1.04 3.11 16.87
CA TRP A 35 0.14 2.58 15.86
C TRP A 35 0.43 1.09 15.67
N THR A 36 -0.55 0.25 15.99
CA THR A 36 -0.54 -1.16 15.63
C THR A 36 -0.82 -1.28 14.14
N THR A 37 0.16 -1.70 13.37
CA THR A 37 -0.01 -2.06 11.95
C THR A 37 -0.77 -3.38 11.84
N ALA A 38 -1.93 -3.39 11.18
CA ALA A 38 -2.57 -4.63 10.78
C ALA A 38 -1.89 -5.10 9.48
N ALA A 39 -1.13 -6.19 9.58
CA ALA A 39 -0.58 -6.88 8.41
C ALA A 39 -1.73 -7.59 7.67
N SER A 40 -1.88 -7.33 6.37
CA SER A 40 -2.69 -8.18 5.49
C SER A 40 -1.94 -9.50 5.27
N GLY A 41 -2.09 -10.42 6.22
CA GLY A 41 -1.53 -11.76 6.18
C GLY A 41 -2.56 -12.79 5.75
N GLN A 42 -2.11 -13.85 5.11
CA GLN A 42 -2.87 -15.11 5.06
C GLN A 42 -3.15 -15.53 6.51
N VAL A 43 -4.37 -15.98 6.79
CA VAL A 43 -4.76 -16.46 8.12
C VAL A 43 -4.93 -17.97 8.12
N VAL A 44 -4.65 -18.56 9.26
CA VAL A 44 -4.80 -20.00 9.50
C VAL A 44 -5.92 -20.21 10.51
N THR A 45 -7.01 -20.86 10.08
CA THR A 45 -8.14 -21.19 10.94
C THR A 45 -8.01 -22.62 11.43
N VAL A 46 -8.20 -22.84 12.73
CA VAL A 46 -8.19 -24.18 13.33
C VAL A 46 -9.52 -24.87 13.03
N VAL A 47 -9.49 -25.98 12.29
CA VAL A 47 -10.70 -26.77 11.97
C VAL A 47 -10.84 -28.01 12.84
N HIS A 48 -9.74 -28.49 13.41
CA HIS A 48 -9.72 -29.55 14.41
C HIS A 48 -8.72 -29.20 15.52
N ASN A 49 -8.91 -29.73 16.73
CA ASN A 49 -7.96 -29.52 17.84
C ASN A 49 -6.53 -29.87 17.39
N VAL A 50 -5.61 -28.92 17.51
CA VAL A 50 -4.24 -29.02 17.00
C VAL A 50 -3.24 -28.58 18.07
N ASN A 51 -2.05 -29.19 18.08
CA ASN A 51 -0.98 -28.78 18.99
C ASN A 51 -0.20 -27.62 18.38
N LEU A 52 0.02 -26.55 19.15
CA LEU A 52 1.04 -25.54 18.87
C LEU A 52 2.38 -26.07 19.39
N ARG A 53 3.40 -26.09 18.53
CA ARG A 53 4.68 -26.73 18.81
C ARG A 53 5.86 -25.76 18.66
N PRO A 54 6.95 -25.93 19.41
CA PRO A 54 8.14 -25.09 19.25
C PRO A 54 8.91 -25.39 17.97
N ASP A 55 8.70 -26.56 17.36
CA ASP A 55 9.37 -27.03 16.15
C ASP A 55 8.38 -27.81 15.24
N PRO A 56 8.68 -27.97 13.93
CA PRO A 56 7.83 -28.70 12.98
C PRO A 56 7.94 -30.23 13.13
N SER A 57 7.97 -30.75 14.36
CA SER A 57 8.05 -32.18 14.65
C SER A 57 7.23 -32.59 15.87
N ARG A 58 7.18 -33.90 16.15
CA ARG A 58 6.54 -34.44 17.36
C ARG A 58 7.52 -34.74 18.49
N GLU A 59 8.81 -34.43 18.30
CA GLU A 59 9.89 -34.79 19.21
C GLU A 59 9.79 -34.06 20.55
N TYR A 60 9.38 -32.78 20.52
CA TYR A 60 9.27 -31.96 21.71
C TYR A 60 7.81 -31.85 22.21
N PRO A 61 7.60 -31.64 23.53
CA PRO A 61 6.29 -31.35 24.08
C PRO A 61 5.64 -30.14 23.39
N SER A 62 4.31 -30.17 23.24
CA SER A 62 3.58 -29.03 22.70
C SER A 62 3.56 -27.87 23.70
N ILE A 63 3.52 -26.64 23.17
CA ILE A 63 3.35 -25.42 23.94
C ILE A 63 1.95 -25.44 24.58
N ARG A 64 0.92 -25.68 23.76
CA ARG A 64 -0.46 -25.95 24.18
C ARG A 64 -1.30 -26.52 23.04
N VAL A 65 -2.55 -26.85 23.33
CA VAL A 65 -3.56 -27.21 22.33
C VAL A 65 -4.35 -25.97 21.91
N LEU A 66 -4.54 -25.80 20.61
CA LEU A 66 -5.48 -24.85 19.99
C LEU A 66 -6.76 -25.60 19.63
N THR A 67 -7.91 -24.97 19.80
CA THR A 67 -9.22 -25.56 19.46
C THR A 67 -9.86 -24.80 18.30
N PRO A 68 -10.93 -25.32 17.66
CA PRO A 68 -11.66 -24.56 16.64
C PRO A 68 -12.28 -23.24 17.14
N ALA A 69 -12.34 -23.00 18.46
CA ALA A 69 -12.75 -21.72 19.04
C ALA A 69 -11.59 -20.71 19.13
N GLU A 70 -10.35 -21.11 18.80
CA GLU A 70 -9.20 -20.22 18.73
C GLU A 70 -9.43 -19.15 17.65
N PRO A 71 -9.13 -17.87 17.91
CA PRO A 71 -9.13 -16.85 16.87
C PRO A 71 -8.21 -17.22 15.70
N PRO A 72 -8.45 -16.72 14.48
CA PRO A 72 -7.56 -16.96 13.34
C PRO A 72 -6.11 -16.61 13.67
N LEU A 73 -5.18 -17.50 13.30
CA LEU A 73 -3.75 -17.34 13.51
C LEU A 73 -3.15 -16.57 12.33
N SER A 74 -2.07 -15.83 12.59
CA SER A 74 -1.27 -15.22 11.51
C SER A 74 -0.32 -16.26 10.91
N LEU A 75 -0.27 -16.39 9.59
CA LEU A 75 0.73 -17.20 8.90
C LEU A 75 2.04 -16.43 8.78
N LEU A 76 3.14 -16.99 9.29
CA LEU A 76 4.47 -16.37 9.23
C LEU A 76 5.25 -16.79 7.97
N GLU A 77 5.05 -18.03 7.52
CA GLU A 77 5.69 -18.58 6.33
C GLU A 77 4.65 -19.27 5.43
N SER A 78 4.64 -18.93 4.14
CA SER A 78 3.63 -19.43 3.19
C SER A 78 3.79 -20.90 2.82
N SER A 79 5.01 -21.44 2.93
CA SER A 79 5.34 -22.81 2.58
C SER A 79 5.43 -23.68 3.83
N PRO A 80 4.68 -24.79 3.93
CA PRO A 80 4.75 -25.66 5.09
C PRO A 80 6.07 -26.42 5.15
N GLU A 81 6.64 -26.53 6.35
CA GLU A 81 7.84 -27.32 6.63
C GLU A 81 7.43 -28.66 7.24
N SER A 82 7.80 -29.76 6.58
CA SER A 82 7.44 -31.12 7.04
C SER A 82 5.95 -31.32 7.32
N GLY A 83 5.08 -30.59 6.62
CA GLY A 83 3.62 -30.61 6.78
C GLY A 83 3.07 -29.71 7.90
N TYR A 84 3.91 -28.88 8.52
CA TYR A 84 3.51 -27.90 9.53
C TYR A 84 3.56 -26.48 8.96
N TYR A 85 2.63 -25.63 9.39
CA TYR A 85 2.67 -24.20 9.13
C TYR A 85 3.28 -23.45 10.31
N HIS A 86 4.15 -22.49 10.02
CA HIS A 86 4.69 -21.56 11.00
C HIS A 86 3.70 -20.41 11.22
N VAL A 87 3.21 -20.25 12.46
CA VAL A 87 2.10 -19.36 12.80
C VAL A 87 2.35 -18.55 14.06
N ARG A 88 1.59 -17.47 14.22
CA ARG A 88 1.49 -16.69 15.46
C ARG A 88 0.05 -16.60 15.94
N THR A 89 -0.19 -16.91 17.21
CA THR A 89 -1.52 -16.75 17.85
C THR A 89 -1.84 -15.28 18.09
N SER A 90 -3.12 -14.96 18.31
CA SER A 90 -3.54 -13.60 18.70
C SER A 90 -2.95 -13.14 20.03
N ALA A 91 -2.56 -14.07 20.90
CA ALA A 91 -1.85 -13.81 22.15
C ALA A 91 -0.33 -13.57 21.95
N GLY A 92 0.17 -13.69 20.72
CA GLY A 92 1.57 -13.48 20.36
C GLY A 92 2.46 -14.72 20.50
N GLU A 93 1.88 -15.91 20.74
CA GLU A 93 2.66 -17.16 20.80
C GLU A 93 3.03 -17.59 19.38
N GLU A 94 4.32 -17.84 19.16
CA GLU A 94 4.86 -18.32 17.89
C GLU A 94 5.13 -19.82 17.95
N GLY A 95 4.84 -20.53 16.85
CA GLY A 95 5.12 -21.96 16.75
C GLY A 95 4.51 -22.62 15.52
N TYR A 96 4.53 -23.95 15.51
CA TYR A 96 4.17 -24.77 14.36
C TYR A 96 2.88 -25.55 14.60
N VAL A 97 1.99 -25.58 13.61
CA VAL A 97 0.71 -26.33 13.64
C VAL A 97 0.62 -27.28 12.45
N TRP A 98 0.04 -28.47 12.68
CA TRP A 98 -0.09 -29.48 11.62
C TRP A 98 -1.10 -29.04 10.55
N GLY A 99 -0.67 -29.01 9.29
CA GLY A 99 -1.45 -28.52 8.16
C GLY A 99 -2.78 -29.25 7.94
N GLY A 100 -2.86 -30.54 8.27
CA GLY A 100 -4.09 -31.31 8.08
C GLY A 100 -5.27 -30.91 8.98
N TYR A 101 -5.03 -30.13 10.05
CA TYR A 101 -6.05 -29.72 11.04
C TYR A 101 -6.37 -28.23 10.99
N VAL A 102 -5.85 -27.53 9.99
CA VAL A 102 -6.07 -26.11 9.79
C VAL A 102 -6.45 -25.81 8.35
N GLN A 103 -7.07 -24.66 8.12
CA GLN A 103 -7.35 -24.13 6.80
C GLN A 103 -6.66 -22.79 6.63
N VAL A 104 -5.82 -22.68 5.60
CA VAL A 104 -5.26 -21.38 5.20
C VAL A 104 -6.31 -20.69 4.34
N SER A 105 -6.69 -19.49 4.74
CA SER A 105 -7.59 -18.63 3.98
C SER A 105 -7.04 -17.22 3.93
N VAL A 106 -7.37 -16.48 2.88
CA VAL A 106 -7.15 -15.04 2.89
C VAL A 106 -8.25 -14.47 3.78
N ALA A 107 -7.88 -13.83 4.88
CA ALA A 107 -8.88 -13.21 5.76
C ALA A 107 -9.66 -12.16 4.94
N PRO A 108 -10.99 -12.09 5.10
CA PRO A 108 -11.73 -10.90 4.66
C PRO A 108 -11.15 -9.72 5.42
N ALA A 109 -10.68 -8.70 4.69
CA ALA A 109 -10.24 -7.46 5.31
C ALA A 109 -11.40 -6.91 6.17
N ALA A 110 -11.11 -6.57 7.43
CA ALA A 110 -11.98 -5.69 8.19
C ALA A 110 -12.25 -4.41 7.37
N PRO A 111 -13.41 -3.74 7.51
CA PRO A 111 -13.69 -2.52 6.78
C PRO A 111 -12.51 -1.56 6.98
N THR A 112 -11.88 -1.26 5.85
CA THR A 112 -10.61 -0.55 5.75
C THR A 112 -10.74 0.74 6.53
N ALA A 113 -9.85 0.97 7.51
CA ALA A 113 -9.51 2.34 7.84
C ALA A 113 -9.18 3.04 6.50
N PRO A 114 -9.56 4.33 6.30
CA PRO A 114 -9.29 5.00 5.04
C PRO A 114 -7.82 4.79 4.68
N LEU A 115 -7.59 4.28 3.47
CA LEU A 115 -6.26 4.10 2.94
C LEU A 115 -5.48 5.40 3.19
N PRO A 116 -4.34 5.40 3.88
CA PRO A 116 -3.60 6.63 4.11
C PRO A 116 -3.05 7.09 2.78
N THR A 117 -3.79 7.96 2.11
CA THR A 117 -3.33 8.77 0.99
C THR A 117 -2.39 9.81 1.56
N GLY A 118 -1.16 9.38 1.85
CA GLY A 118 -0.06 10.33 2.01
C GLY A 118 0.09 11.17 0.74
N PRO A 119 0.87 12.26 0.78
CA PRO A 119 1.13 13.09 -0.41
C PRO A 119 1.90 12.35 -1.52
N GLY A 120 2.11 11.04 -1.36
CA GLY A 120 2.88 10.14 -2.21
C GLY A 120 4.35 10.47 -2.34
N VAL A 121 5.11 9.58 -2.98
CA VAL A 121 6.53 9.78 -3.31
C VAL A 121 6.72 9.73 -4.82
N PRO A 122 7.59 10.56 -5.42
CA PRO A 122 7.90 10.43 -6.84
C PRO A 122 8.41 9.02 -7.17
N GLY A 123 7.86 8.41 -8.22
CA GLY A 123 8.32 7.12 -8.68
C GLY A 123 9.75 7.14 -9.20
N SER A 124 10.40 5.98 -9.17
CA SER A 124 11.73 5.75 -9.73
C SER A 124 11.85 4.31 -10.19
N THR A 125 12.84 4.03 -11.05
CA THR A 125 13.14 2.64 -11.48
C THR A 125 13.65 1.75 -10.35
N SER A 126 14.00 2.32 -9.20
CA SER A 126 14.46 1.60 -8.01
C SER A 126 13.32 1.27 -7.03
N MET A 127 12.08 1.63 -7.35
CA MET A 127 10.93 1.31 -6.52
C MET A 127 10.75 -0.21 -6.43
N VAL A 128 10.47 -0.69 -5.21
CA VAL A 128 10.26 -2.13 -4.97
C VAL A 128 8.92 -2.57 -5.57
N GLY A 129 7.89 -1.73 -5.49
CA GLY A 129 6.54 -2.06 -5.94
C GLY A 129 6.02 -3.34 -5.26
N CYS A 130 5.52 -4.28 -6.04
CA CYS A 130 5.12 -5.60 -5.58
C CYS A 130 6.27 -6.64 -5.55
N GLY A 131 7.54 -6.22 -5.70
CA GLY A 131 8.70 -7.12 -5.68
C GLY A 131 8.93 -7.88 -6.99
N ASP A 132 8.32 -7.42 -8.07
CA ASP A 132 8.29 -8.05 -9.40
C ASP A 132 9.25 -7.38 -10.41
N SER A 133 9.99 -6.35 -9.97
CA SER A 133 10.90 -5.53 -10.78
C SER A 133 10.26 -4.71 -11.91
N LEU A 134 8.93 -4.64 -11.99
CA LEU A 134 8.24 -3.96 -13.11
C LEU A 134 8.50 -2.45 -13.16
N TRP A 135 8.85 -1.82 -12.03
CA TRP A 135 9.25 -0.40 -12.01
C TRP A 135 10.47 -0.08 -12.87
N GLN A 136 11.31 -1.07 -13.22
CA GLN A 136 12.42 -0.90 -14.15
C GLN A 136 11.96 -0.64 -15.60
N HIS A 137 10.70 -1.00 -15.90
CA HIS A 137 10.10 -0.92 -17.23
C HIS A 137 9.06 0.20 -17.37
N VAL A 138 8.82 0.96 -16.30
CA VAL A 138 7.97 2.15 -16.35
C VAL A 138 8.72 3.27 -17.09
N TYR A 139 8.20 3.71 -18.23
CA TYR A 139 8.70 4.88 -18.95
C TYR A 139 8.41 6.16 -18.14
N HIS A 140 9.36 7.07 -17.91
CA HIS A 140 9.21 8.26 -17.02
C HIS A 140 8.58 7.99 -15.63
N PRO A 141 9.20 7.18 -14.76
CA PRO A 141 8.61 6.81 -13.48
C PRO A 141 8.44 8.00 -12.52
N SER A 142 9.25 9.05 -12.66
CA SER A 142 9.15 10.26 -11.85
C SER A 142 7.90 11.10 -12.15
N ARG A 143 7.17 10.82 -13.24
CA ARG A 143 5.84 11.43 -13.51
C ARG A 143 4.76 10.89 -12.58
N LEU A 144 4.99 9.73 -11.97
CA LEU A 144 4.04 9.08 -11.09
C LEU A 144 4.29 9.50 -9.65
N LEU A 145 3.20 9.66 -8.91
CA LEU A 145 3.21 9.88 -7.48
C LEU A 145 2.71 8.59 -6.81
N VAL A 146 3.64 7.82 -6.24
CA VAL A 146 3.35 6.53 -5.62
C VAL A 146 2.63 6.77 -4.30
N GLN A 147 1.39 6.30 -4.23
CA GLN A 147 0.54 6.40 -3.04
C GLN A 147 0.62 5.13 -2.20
N GLN A 148 0.68 3.94 -2.83
CA GLN A 148 0.90 2.66 -2.16
C GLN A 148 1.71 1.71 -3.04
N ASP A 149 2.77 1.15 -2.48
CA ASP A 149 3.75 0.33 -3.22
C ASP A 149 3.13 -0.94 -3.83
N CYS A 150 2.24 -1.63 -3.12
CA CYS A 150 1.57 -2.82 -3.63
C CYS A 150 0.16 -2.96 -3.03
N VAL A 151 -0.87 -2.94 -3.86
CA VAL A 151 -2.27 -3.07 -3.48
C VAL A 151 -3.03 -3.97 -4.45
N THR A 152 -4.05 -4.66 -3.96
CA THR A 152 -5.01 -5.40 -4.80
C THR A 152 -6.35 -4.67 -4.81
N VAL A 153 -6.83 -4.31 -5.99
CA VAL A 153 -8.14 -3.66 -6.22
C VAL A 153 -9.03 -4.60 -7.00
N THR A 154 -10.29 -4.74 -6.59
CA THR A 154 -11.28 -5.55 -7.29
C THR A 154 -12.32 -4.70 -8.00
N GLY A 155 -12.87 -5.23 -9.08
CA GLY A 155 -13.88 -4.55 -9.89
C GLY A 155 -14.19 -5.29 -11.18
N VAL A 156 -14.96 -4.64 -12.06
CA VAL A 156 -15.32 -5.17 -13.38
C VAL A 156 -14.53 -4.44 -14.46
N ILE A 157 -13.92 -5.18 -15.38
CA ILE A 157 -13.24 -4.57 -16.55
C ILE A 157 -14.29 -3.90 -17.44
N VAL A 158 -14.05 -2.64 -17.79
CA VAL A 158 -14.88 -1.87 -18.72
C VAL A 158 -14.09 -1.62 -20.00
N ASP A 159 -14.77 -1.62 -21.14
CA ASP A 159 -14.17 -1.27 -22.42
C ASP A 159 -13.76 0.22 -22.44
N ALA A 160 -12.48 0.49 -22.29
CA ALA A 160 -11.88 1.83 -22.32
C ALA A 160 -11.83 2.42 -23.74
N THR A 161 -12.18 1.63 -24.77
CA THR A 161 -12.21 2.04 -26.17
C THR A 161 -13.62 2.29 -26.69
N ALA A 162 -14.65 2.09 -25.87
CA ALA A 162 -16.06 2.21 -26.27
C ALA A 162 -16.46 3.58 -26.84
N GLY A 163 -15.73 4.64 -26.48
CA GLY A 163 -15.92 5.99 -27.01
C GLY A 163 -15.06 6.34 -28.23
N GLN A 164 -14.18 5.45 -28.67
CA GLN A 164 -13.23 5.69 -29.75
C GLN A 164 -13.81 5.25 -31.11
N ALA A 165 -13.26 5.82 -32.20
CA ALA A 165 -13.64 5.41 -33.56
C ALA A 165 -13.20 3.97 -33.89
N HIS A 166 -12.16 3.48 -33.21
CA HIS A 166 -11.64 2.12 -33.36
C HIS A 166 -11.67 1.44 -31.99
N HIS A 167 -12.46 0.38 -31.89
CA HIS A 167 -12.56 -0.42 -30.67
C HIS A 167 -11.46 -1.48 -30.67
N GLN A 168 -10.89 -1.74 -29.50
CA GLN A 168 -9.95 -2.84 -29.31
C GLN A 168 -10.67 -4.07 -28.75
N PRO A 169 -10.37 -5.29 -29.24
CA PRO A 169 -11.05 -6.51 -28.81
C PRO A 169 -10.74 -6.90 -27.36
N ASP A 170 -9.60 -6.46 -26.82
CA ASP A 170 -9.22 -6.62 -25.41
C ASP A 170 -9.80 -5.52 -24.51
N GLY A 171 -10.44 -4.50 -25.09
CA GLY A 171 -11.13 -3.42 -24.38
C GLY A 171 -10.21 -2.44 -23.65
N VAL A 172 -8.89 -2.47 -23.91
CA VAL A 172 -7.94 -1.51 -23.36
C VAL A 172 -7.36 -0.66 -24.49
N ARG A 173 -6.97 0.59 -24.19
CA ARG A 173 -6.23 1.40 -25.15
C ARG A 173 -4.78 0.90 -25.22
N HIS A 174 -4.19 0.98 -26.41
CA HIS A 174 -2.79 0.60 -26.66
C HIS A 174 -1.99 1.89 -26.74
N GLU A 175 -1.30 2.25 -25.66
CA GLU A 175 -0.58 3.52 -25.58
C GLU A 175 0.74 3.43 -26.37
N ALA A 176 1.23 4.59 -26.81
CA ALA A 176 2.37 4.66 -27.72
C ALA A 176 3.69 4.16 -27.09
N ASP A 177 3.80 4.26 -25.76
CA ASP A 177 4.92 3.73 -24.97
C ASP A 177 4.88 2.21 -24.79
N GLY A 178 3.82 1.55 -25.26
CA GLY A 178 3.64 0.10 -25.20
C GLY A 178 2.83 -0.38 -24.01
N ASP A 179 2.40 0.52 -23.13
CA ASP A 179 1.59 0.17 -21.98
C ASP A 179 0.12 -0.04 -22.39
N THR A 180 -0.62 -0.79 -21.58
CA THR A 180 -2.09 -0.78 -21.69
C THR A 180 -2.62 0.48 -21.03
N HIS A 181 -3.76 1.00 -21.48
CA HIS A 181 -4.58 1.91 -20.66
C HIS A 181 -6.00 1.35 -20.58
N GLY A 182 -6.23 0.56 -19.52
CA GLY A 182 -7.49 -0.13 -19.26
C GLY A 182 -8.34 0.52 -18.18
N TRP A 183 -9.64 0.21 -18.17
CA TRP A 183 -10.59 0.72 -17.18
C TRP A 183 -11.13 -0.39 -16.27
N LEU A 184 -11.06 -0.13 -14.97
CA LEU A 184 -11.67 -0.94 -13.93
C LEU A 184 -12.78 -0.15 -13.25
N GLN A 185 -14.02 -0.62 -13.40
CA GLN A 185 -15.13 -0.18 -12.55
C GLN A 185 -14.96 -0.83 -11.18
N VAL A 186 -14.42 -0.08 -10.23
CA VAL A 186 -14.04 -0.61 -8.91
C VAL A 186 -15.26 -1.03 -8.08
N ASP A 187 -15.08 -2.05 -7.24
CA ASP A 187 -16.09 -2.43 -6.26
C ASP A 187 -16.35 -1.32 -5.24
N SER A 188 -17.52 -1.35 -4.60
CA SER A 188 -17.97 -0.31 -3.67
C SER A 188 -16.97 0.04 -2.55
N GLN A 189 -16.17 -0.91 -2.10
CA GLN A 189 -15.14 -0.71 -1.07
C GLN A 189 -13.92 0.11 -1.54
N PHE A 190 -13.76 0.30 -2.86
CA PHE A 190 -12.62 0.98 -3.49
C PHE A 190 -13.00 2.31 -4.18
N VAL A 191 -14.24 2.78 -4.03
CA VAL A 191 -14.74 4.00 -4.69
C VAL A 191 -13.94 5.26 -4.31
N ASP A 192 -13.29 5.26 -3.15
CA ASP A 192 -12.44 6.36 -2.69
C ASP A 192 -11.12 6.46 -3.48
N LEU A 193 -10.76 5.43 -4.25
CA LEU A 193 -9.63 5.48 -5.19
C LEU A 193 -9.95 6.35 -6.41
N ILE A 194 -11.23 6.63 -6.69
CA ILE A 194 -11.64 7.42 -7.84
C ILE A 194 -11.55 8.90 -7.51
N ASN A 195 -10.60 9.59 -8.15
CA ASN A 195 -10.37 11.01 -7.94
C ASN A 195 -11.07 11.88 -9.01
N ALA A 196 -10.79 13.18 -9.04
CA ALA A 196 -11.40 14.09 -10.01
C ALA A 196 -11.00 13.76 -11.46
N GLY A 197 -9.72 13.46 -11.71
CA GLY A 197 -9.20 13.09 -13.02
C GLY A 197 -9.83 11.81 -13.56
N ASN A 198 -10.00 10.79 -12.71
CA ASN A 198 -10.70 9.57 -13.10
C ASN A 198 -12.13 9.87 -13.58
N ARG A 199 -12.86 10.77 -12.87
CA ARG A 199 -14.24 11.13 -13.21
C ARG A 199 -14.34 11.95 -14.48
N SER A 200 -13.42 12.88 -14.71
CA SER A 200 -13.50 13.81 -15.84
C SER A 200 -13.00 13.21 -17.14
N ASP A 201 -11.98 12.34 -17.10
CA ASP A 201 -11.27 11.91 -18.31
C ASP A 201 -11.25 10.38 -18.48
N GLU A 202 -11.53 9.60 -17.43
CA GLU A 202 -11.48 8.12 -17.46
C GLU A 202 -12.85 7.46 -17.20
N GLY A 203 -13.93 8.22 -17.45
CA GLY A 203 -15.31 7.72 -17.33
C GLY A 203 -15.74 7.34 -15.90
N GLY A 204 -15.00 7.79 -14.88
CA GLY A 204 -15.21 7.41 -13.48
C GLY A 204 -14.60 6.07 -13.09
N ASN A 205 -13.75 5.48 -13.96
CA ASN A 205 -13.08 4.21 -13.70
C ASN A 205 -11.66 4.43 -13.15
N LEU A 206 -11.16 3.43 -12.43
CA LEU A 206 -9.75 3.38 -12.09
C LEU A 206 -8.98 2.91 -13.33
N VAL A 207 -7.86 3.57 -13.62
CA VAL A 207 -7.00 3.16 -14.73
C VAL A 207 -6.10 2.01 -14.26
N PHE A 208 -5.80 1.08 -15.16
CA PHE A 208 -4.74 0.10 -14.94
C PHE A 208 -3.82 0.03 -16.16
N GLU A 209 -2.51 0.01 -15.90
CA GLU A 209 -1.48 -0.02 -16.94
C GLU A 209 -0.51 -1.18 -16.70
N ILE A 210 -0.57 -2.17 -17.60
CA ILE A 210 0.41 -3.23 -17.73
C ILE A 210 1.54 -2.69 -18.61
N VAL A 211 2.75 -2.66 -18.07
CA VAL A 211 3.90 -2.07 -18.76
C VAL A 211 4.40 -2.94 -19.90
N CYS A 212 4.79 -2.33 -21.03
CA CYS A 212 5.45 -3.01 -22.14
C CYS A 212 4.67 -4.24 -22.68
N HIS A 213 3.35 -4.17 -22.69
CA HIS A 213 2.47 -5.25 -23.15
C HIS A 213 2.34 -5.26 -24.68
N TYR A 214 2.29 -4.07 -25.29
CA TYR A 214 2.17 -3.87 -26.72
C TYR A 214 3.49 -3.43 -27.36
N THR A 215 3.47 -3.37 -28.70
CA THR A 215 4.63 -2.86 -29.45
C THR A 215 4.80 -1.36 -29.19
N VAL A 216 5.97 -0.99 -28.66
CA VAL A 216 6.35 0.41 -28.45
C VAL A 216 6.47 1.13 -29.80
N THR A 217 5.69 2.18 -29.98
CA THR A 217 5.73 3.05 -31.18
C THR A 217 6.38 4.40 -30.91
N GLN A 218 6.44 4.81 -29.64
CA GLN A 218 7.12 6.01 -29.17
C GLN A 218 8.62 5.77 -29.01
N SER A 219 9.43 6.50 -29.78
CA SER A 219 10.88 6.24 -29.86
C SER A 219 11.62 6.37 -28.53
N ASP A 220 11.24 7.32 -27.68
CA ASP A 220 11.93 7.57 -26.41
C ASP A 220 11.44 6.69 -25.25
N ALA A 221 10.34 5.94 -25.45
CA ALA A 221 9.88 4.91 -24.52
C ALA A 221 10.58 3.55 -24.73
N GLN A 222 11.13 3.30 -25.92
CA GLN A 222 11.80 2.04 -26.27
C GLN A 222 12.83 1.56 -25.23
N PRO A 223 13.68 2.43 -24.63
CA PRO A 223 14.64 1.99 -23.63
C PRO A 223 14.01 1.40 -22.36
N ALA A 224 12.81 1.83 -21.97
CA ALA A 224 12.13 1.31 -20.77
C ALA A 224 11.72 -0.16 -20.96
N CYS A 225 11.28 -0.52 -22.18
CA CYS A 225 10.88 -1.88 -22.54
C CYS A 225 12.03 -2.73 -23.11
N ALA A 226 13.27 -2.24 -23.11
CA ALA A 226 14.39 -2.96 -23.71
C ALA A 226 14.66 -4.28 -22.98
N GLY A 227 14.52 -5.40 -23.70
CA GLY A 227 14.74 -6.74 -23.15
C GLY A 227 13.61 -7.28 -22.28
N PHE A 228 12.46 -6.60 -22.25
CA PHE A 228 11.28 -7.01 -21.51
C PHE A 228 10.03 -6.91 -22.40
N THR A 229 9.14 -7.88 -22.25
CA THR A 229 7.83 -7.88 -22.90
C THR A 229 6.88 -8.57 -21.96
N ASP A 230 5.78 -7.89 -21.62
CA ASP A 230 4.78 -8.47 -20.75
C ASP A 230 3.93 -9.51 -21.50
N HIS A 231 3.43 -10.51 -20.75
CA HIS A 231 2.56 -11.56 -21.23
C HIS A 231 1.35 -11.79 -20.32
N THR A 232 1.03 -10.82 -19.47
CA THR A 232 -0.09 -10.88 -18.52
C THR A 232 -1.40 -11.00 -19.30
N PRO A 233 -2.19 -12.07 -19.11
CA PRO A 233 -3.48 -12.19 -19.79
C PRO A 233 -4.46 -11.12 -19.30
N ILE A 234 -5.14 -10.47 -20.24
CA ILE A 234 -6.20 -9.49 -19.95
C ILE A 234 -7.57 -10.19 -20.13
N PRO A 235 -8.35 -10.38 -19.05
CA PRO A 235 -9.72 -10.89 -19.18
C PRO A 235 -10.61 -9.91 -19.97
N PRO A 236 -11.62 -10.40 -20.71
CA PRO A 236 -12.45 -9.54 -21.55
C PRO A 236 -13.28 -8.55 -20.72
N PRO A 237 -13.71 -7.42 -21.31
CA PRO A 237 -14.67 -6.51 -20.68
C PRO A 237 -15.91 -7.24 -20.15
N GLY A 238 -16.37 -6.82 -18.97
CA GLY A 238 -17.44 -7.46 -18.21
C GLY A 238 -16.97 -8.53 -17.21
N THR A 239 -15.70 -8.92 -17.23
CA THR A 239 -15.13 -9.86 -16.24
C THR A 239 -14.90 -9.15 -14.90
N HIS A 240 -15.32 -9.75 -13.79
CA HIS A 240 -14.89 -9.34 -12.46
C HIS A 240 -13.47 -9.86 -12.18
N VAL A 241 -12.59 -8.99 -11.69
CA VAL A 241 -11.17 -9.28 -11.53
C VAL A 241 -10.62 -8.72 -10.22
N ALA A 242 -9.50 -9.28 -9.78
CA ALA A 242 -8.58 -8.66 -8.85
C ALA A 242 -7.31 -8.24 -9.60
N ILE A 243 -7.02 -6.94 -9.61
CA ILE A 243 -5.80 -6.36 -10.19
C ILE A 243 -4.86 -6.02 -9.04
N THR A 244 -3.62 -6.49 -9.11
CA THR A 244 -2.58 -6.12 -8.14
C THR A 244 -1.45 -5.38 -8.80
N GLY A 245 -0.97 -4.32 -8.15
CA GLY A 245 0.13 -3.50 -8.61
C GLY A 245 0.36 -2.31 -7.69
N THR A 246 1.11 -1.32 -8.16
CA THR A 246 1.37 -0.09 -7.39
C THR A 246 0.25 0.93 -7.64
N LEU A 247 -0.35 1.49 -6.57
CA LEU A 247 -1.29 2.60 -6.70
C LEU A 247 -0.52 3.90 -6.83
N VAL A 248 -0.77 4.60 -7.93
CA VAL A 248 -0.12 5.87 -8.24
C VAL A 248 -1.14 6.92 -8.68
N GLN A 249 -0.73 8.17 -8.62
CA GLN A 249 -1.41 9.28 -9.29
C GLN A 249 -0.51 9.80 -10.41
N GLU A 250 -1.09 9.96 -11.59
CA GLU A 250 -0.45 10.62 -12.73
C GLU A 250 -0.26 12.12 -12.41
N LYS A 251 0.83 12.77 -12.83
CA LYS A 251 1.05 14.22 -12.56
C LYS A 251 0.98 15.14 -13.78
N ASN A 252 1.23 14.64 -14.98
CA ASN A 252 1.46 15.45 -16.18
C ASN A 252 0.20 15.67 -17.03
N HIS A 253 -0.84 14.89 -16.82
CA HIS A 253 -2.13 14.92 -17.51
C HIS A 253 -3.24 15.43 -16.58
N LYS A 254 -4.30 14.65 -16.41
CA LYS A 254 -5.52 15.00 -15.66
C LYS A 254 -5.50 14.47 -14.25
N GLN A 255 -4.35 13.91 -13.84
CA GLN A 255 -4.07 13.48 -12.49
C GLN A 255 -5.02 12.41 -11.97
N TRP A 256 -5.45 11.49 -12.83
CA TRP A 256 -6.19 10.30 -12.41
C TRP A 256 -5.34 9.39 -11.54
N ASN A 257 -5.99 8.58 -10.72
CA ASN A 257 -5.36 7.47 -10.02
C ASN A 257 -5.37 6.23 -10.90
N GLU A 258 -4.35 5.39 -10.76
CA GLU A 258 -4.18 4.17 -11.54
C GLU A 258 -3.41 3.10 -10.76
N ILE A 259 -3.58 1.85 -11.17
CA ILE A 259 -2.65 0.78 -10.85
C ILE A 259 -1.59 0.72 -11.95
N HIS A 260 -0.38 1.20 -11.66
CA HIS A 260 0.76 1.24 -12.58
C HIS A 260 2.07 1.11 -11.78
N PRO A 261 2.90 0.09 -12.03
CA PRO A 261 2.66 -1.00 -12.98
C PRO A 261 1.69 -2.03 -12.39
N VAL A 262 0.92 -2.71 -13.25
CA VAL A 262 0.16 -3.90 -12.89
C VAL A 262 1.09 -5.11 -12.80
N SER A 263 1.07 -5.78 -11.65
CA SER A 263 1.82 -7.02 -11.38
C SER A 263 1.09 -8.29 -11.78
N ARG A 264 -0.24 -8.32 -11.58
CA ARG A 264 -1.10 -9.46 -11.93
C ARG A 264 -2.56 -9.07 -12.07
N ILE A 265 -3.27 -9.85 -12.89
CA ILE A 265 -4.73 -9.81 -13.03
C ILE A 265 -5.28 -11.22 -12.84
N GLU A 266 -6.28 -11.35 -11.97
CA GLU A 266 -6.91 -12.63 -11.64
C GLU A 266 -8.43 -12.51 -11.82
N ALA A 267 -9.03 -13.35 -12.67
CA ALA A 267 -10.49 -13.43 -12.79
C ALA A 267 -11.11 -13.95 -11.48
N ARG A 268 -12.30 -13.43 -11.14
CA ARG A 268 -13.06 -13.75 -9.93
C ARG A 268 -14.44 -14.31 -10.26
#